data_AF-A0A7E4VAK4-F1
#
_entry.id   AF-A0A7E4VAK4-F1
#
_cell.length_a   1.000
_cell.length_b   1.000
_cell.length_c   1.000
_cell.angle_alpha   90.00
_cell.angle_beta   90.00
_cell.angle_gamma   90.00
#
_symmetry.space_group_name_H-M   'P 1'
#
loop_
_entity.id
_entity.type
_entity.pdbx_description
1 polymer ?
#
loop_
_entity_poly.entity_id
_entity_poly.type
_entity_poly.pdbx_seq_one_letter_code
_entity_poly.pdbx_strand_id
1 'polypeptide(L)'
;MAVSQFAMARINTSFTSFSTVLYIYLLLNLISPLPAEITSASTSTLNKTANSFHSQSVLVQETPATITDSEEDHSHEVHVDDHVEDDDLNRGALSHGQEIKQAGPWPLPDPKNKVDEDRGRPDDSVSFIDKAFTSRRSFSCPKTKQDFVTGHDVGTLNPEDIGVIAAMGDNIVTGQGLWAKTEIEFRGAAFPIGGDASIDGLVTIPNILREFISNGHLIGVSHGMGSRNDLPPYQLNVAVPNANSGDLPEQATELVRRLEKMNDFGVKSKWTMVVVVIGTQELCYKCGQPNLEAMNEATDILNRGIHKAFVVVVGPLYVSLASQQSHNMLRSMCPCTRTISDKHVLQLYQLWENAINEVQNHANTVRRQTFGVLALPALTITSRYPSSLFAGNTTLLNRRGHNYAAKWLWNRLIAGPKYNLSDAILSRDKYFCPSVGCPYFRTTENYKYCTILRHVDATVEKIEEVKLGKKVKRTQRTLYMTAAVIVGVAFCTATIGCTVFYLMSKHQTHGRFDMMPVAEDGEYNKPRSYTTATTKEVTDRDSEQPLINNLSGSVLNVAALISDNE
;
A
#
# COMPACT_ATOMS: atom_id res chain seq x y z
N MET A 1 -4.78 -55.02 42.23
CA MET A 1 -4.19 -55.45 43.52
C MET A 1 -3.36 -56.70 43.27
N ALA A 2 -2.34 -56.97 44.11
CA ALA A 2 -1.20 -57.88 43.84
C ALA A 2 -0.34 -57.43 42.63
N VAL A 3 1.00 -57.37 42.63
CA VAL A 3 2.12 -57.83 43.51
C VAL A 3 2.75 -59.19 43.14
N SER A 4 3.71 -59.10 42.20
CA SER A 4 5.06 -59.71 42.15
C SER A 4 5.30 -61.21 41.88
N GLN A 5 6.55 -61.49 41.42
CA GLN A 5 7.22 -62.80 41.27
C GLN A 5 6.67 -63.74 40.16
N PHE A 6 7.43 -64.59 39.45
CA PHE A 6 8.88 -64.85 39.29
C PHE A 6 9.08 -65.75 38.02
N ALA A 7 10.24 -65.99 37.37
CA ALA A 7 11.63 -65.48 37.45
C ALA A 7 12.46 -65.83 36.16
N MET A 8 13.69 -65.28 36.07
CA MET A 8 14.91 -65.81 35.41
C MET A 8 14.97 -66.23 33.91
N ALA A 9 15.67 -65.38 33.15
CA ALA A 9 16.92 -65.68 32.39
C ALA A 9 16.93 -66.54 31.08
N ARG A 10 17.17 -65.85 29.95
CA ARG A 10 18.24 -66.10 28.94
C ARG A 10 18.53 -64.77 28.21
N ILE A 11 19.75 -64.22 28.29
CA ILE A 11 20.85 -64.34 27.29
C ILE A 11 20.35 -63.87 25.89
N ASN A 12 20.50 -62.61 25.46
CA ASN A 12 21.70 -61.76 25.22
C ASN A 12 22.13 -61.75 23.73
N THR A 13 21.57 -60.86 22.89
CA THR A 13 22.06 -60.43 21.55
C THR A 13 21.15 -59.35 20.90
N SER A 14 21.12 -58.10 21.39
CA SER A 14 20.30 -57.04 20.72
C SER A 14 20.72 -55.58 20.94
N PHE A 15 21.19 -55.21 22.13
CA PHE A 15 21.11 -53.80 22.59
C PHE A 15 22.06 -52.80 21.90
N THR A 16 23.10 -53.26 21.19
CA THR A 16 24.04 -52.39 20.47
C THR A 16 23.50 -51.88 19.13
N SER A 17 22.44 -52.48 18.58
CA SER A 17 21.91 -52.09 17.26
C SER A 17 20.87 -50.96 17.32
N PHE A 18 20.08 -50.86 18.40
CA PHE A 18 19.04 -49.82 18.51
C PHE A 18 19.61 -48.39 18.65
N SER A 19 20.76 -48.23 19.30
CA SER A 19 21.36 -46.91 19.51
C SER A 19 21.92 -46.31 18.22
N THR A 20 22.56 -47.13 17.37
CA THR A 20 23.11 -46.70 16.07
C THR A 20 22.01 -46.40 15.06
N VAL A 21 20.96 -47.23 14.99
CA VAL A 21 19.80 -46.98 14.11
C VAL A 21 19.11 -45.66 14.45
N LEU A 22 18.87 -45.34 15.73
CA LEU A 22 18.24 -44.08 16.13
C LEU A 22 19.12 -42.86 15.79
N TYR A 23 20.44 -42.98 15.93
CA TYR A 23 21.39 -41.92 15.59
C TYR A 23 21.42 -41.64 14.07
N ILE A 24 21.38 -42.69 13.25
CA ILE A 24 21.30 -42.60 11.78
C ILE A 24 19.95 -41.99 11.35
N TYR A 25 18.83 -42.38 11.99
CA TYR A 25 17.51 -41.82 11.68
C TYR A 25 17.41 -40.32 11.98
N LEU A 26 18.09 -39.83 13.01
CA LEU A 26 18.17 -38.39 13.33
C LEU A 26 19.07 -37.61 12.35
N LEU A 27 20.16 -38.22 11.85
CA LEU A 27 21.04 -37.57 10.88
C LEU A 27 20.43 -37.50 9.46
N LEU A 28 19.70 -38.53 9.03
CA LEU A 28 19.07 -38.55 7.70
C LEU A 28 17.93 -37.51 7.55
N ASN A 29 17.24 -37.15 8.63
CA ASN A 29 16.18 -36.13 8.61
C ASN A 29 16.71 -34.67 8.55
N LEU A 30 18.03 -34.47 8.48
CA LEU A 30 18.66 -33.14 8.37
C LEU A 30 19.21 -32.82 6.97
N ILE A 31 19.20 -33.76 6.02
CA ILE A 31 19.83 -33.58 4.70
C ILE A 31 19.01 -34.25 3.57
N SER A 32 17.94 -33.59 3.08
CA SER A 32 17.53 -33.57 1.65
C SER A 32 16.28 -32.68 1.41
N PRO A 33 16.09 -32.13 0.19
CA PRO A 33 14.90 -31.36 -0.21
C PRO A 33 13.72 -32.24 -0.70
N LEU A 34 12.64 -31.58 -1.14
CA LEU A 34 11.37 -32.17 -1.60
C LEU A 34 11.50 -33.20 -2.75
N PRO A 35 10.48 -34.07 -2.88
CA PRO A 35 9.78 -34.25 -4.16
C PRO A 35 8.29 -33.85 -4.08
N ALA A 36 7.64 -33.81 -5.25
CA ALA A 36 6.18 -33.67 -5.42
C ALA A 36 5.54 -35.07 -5.67
N GLU A 37 4.40 -35.11 -6.39
CA GLU A 37 3.63 -36.31 -6.83
C GLU A 37 2.54 -36.83 -5.83
N ILE A 38 1.39 -37.43 -6.23
CA ILE A 38 0.69 -37.53 -7.54
C ILE A 38 -0.85 -37.75 -7.37
N THR A 39 -1.57 -37.69 -8.51
CA THR A 39 -3.02 -37.82 -8.78
C THR A 39 -3.89 -38.85 -8.01
N SER A 40 -5.19 -38.53 -7.86
CA SER A 40 -6.32 -39.28 -8.48
C SER A 40 -7.63 -38.46 -8.32
N ALA A 41 -8.60 -38.35 -9.25
CA ALA A 41 -9.04 -39.10 -10.44
C ALA A 41 -10.18 -40.11 -10.19
N SER A 42 -11.43 -39.64 -10.22
CA SER A 42 -12.61 -40.49 -10.47
C SER A 42 -13.75 -39.72 -11.16
N THR A 43 -14.13 -40.25 -12.32
CA THR A 43 -15.19 -39.80 -13.24
C THR A 43 -16.59 -39.80 -12.64
N SER A 44 -17.46 -38.90 -13.12
CA SER A 44 -18.81 -39.31 -13.54
C SER A 44 -19.22 -38.57 -14.82
N THR A 45 -19.67 -39.33 -15.82
CA THR A 45 -20.21 -38.84 -17.08
C THR A 45 -21.72 -39.03 -17.10
N LEU A 46 -22.46 -38.05 -17.63
CA LEU A 46 -23.81 -38.29 -18.10
C LEU A 46 -24.18 -37.34 -19.24
N ASN A 47 -24.14 -37.86 -20.46
CA ASN A 47 -24.61 -37.15 -21.65
C ASN A 47 -26.13 -36.96 -21.60
N LYS A 48 -26.61 -35.84 -22.12
CA LYS A 48 -27.83 -35.83 -22.95
C LYS A 48 -27.72 -34.76 -24.03
N THR A 49 -27.88 -35.21 -25.27
CA THR A 49 -27.81 -34.41 -26.50
C THR A 49 -29.21 -34.12 -27.03
N ALA A 50 -29.27 -33.18 -28.01
CA ALA A 50 -30.43 -32.87 -28.85
C ALA A 50 -31.58 -32.11 -28.13
N ASN A 51 -32.39 -31.29 -28.81
CA ASN A 51 -32.52 -31.07 -30.26
C ASN A 51 -32.43 -29.59 -30.65
N SER A 52 -32.04 -29.33 -31.90
CA SER A 52 -32.35 -28.08 -32.60
C SER A 52 -33.82 -28.04 -33.03
N PHE A 53 -34.39 -26.85 -33.19
CA PHE A 53 -35.55 -26.68 -34.07
C PHE A 53 -35.53 -25.33 -34.79
N HIS A 54 -35.89 -25.34 -36.07
CA HIS A 54 -36.10 -24.13 -36.87
C HIS A 54 -37.39 -23.40 -36.44
N SER A 55 -37.40 -22.09 -36.63
CA SER A 55 -38.47 -21.46 -37.42
C SER A 55 -37.91 -20.27 -38.20
N GLN A 56 -38.23 -20.21 -39.48
CA GLN A 56 -38.05 -19.03 -40.32
C GLN A 56 -39.37 -18.27 -40.35
N SER A 57 -39.32 -16.94 -40.43
CA SER A 57 -40.36 -16.13 -41.05
C SER A 57 -39.70 -15.02 -41.86
N VAL A 58 -40.26 -14.73 -43.03
CA VAL A 58 -39.70 -13.88 -44.09
C VAL A 58 -40.86 -13.11 -44.72
N LEU A 59 -40.57 -11.90 -45.24
CA LEU A 59 -41.55 -10.90 -45.72
C LEU A 59 -42.42 -10.32 -44.57
N VAL A 60 -43.00 -9.11 -44.70
CA VAL A 60 -43.23 -8.29 -45.90
C VAL A 60 -42.40 -7.00 -45.90
N GLN A 61 -42.02 -6.56 -47.10
CA GLN A 61 -41.41 -5.27 -47.42
C GLN A 61 -42.45 -4.44 -48.18
N GLU A 62 -42.81 -3.24 -47.71
CA GLU A 62 -43.66 -2.34 -48.48
C GLU A 62 -43.39 -0.86 -48.16
N THR A 63 -43.00 -0.11 -49.18
CA THR A 63 -43.05 1.36 -49.27
C THR A 63 -43.63 1.73 -50.63
N PRO A 64 -44.42 2.81 -50.70
CA PRO A 64 -44.40 3.61 -51.92
C PRO A 64 -44.52 5.13 -51.69
N ALA A 65 -44.00 5.90 -52.65
CA ALA A 65 -44.23 7.34 -52.90
C ALA A 65 -43.81 8.32 -51.77
N THR A 66 -43.04 9.39 -51.98
CA THR A 66 -42.78 10.21 -53.19
C THR A 66 -44.00 11.01 -53.66
N ILE A 67 -44.20 12.17 -53.04
CA ILE A 67 -44.79 13.34 -53.70
C ILE A 67 -43.76 14.46 -53.61
N THR A 68 -43.47 15.08 -54.74
CA THR A 68 -42.75 16.35 -54.84
C THR A 68 -43.73 17.49 -54.57
N ASP A 69 -43.27 18.57 -53.95
CA ASP A 69 -43.44 19.88 -54.56
C ASP A 69 -42.36 20.83 -54.05
N SER A 70 -42.04 21.82 -54.89
CA SER A 70 -41.00 22.82 -54.68
C SER A 70 -41.63 24.20 -54.72
N GLU A 71 -41.28 25.06 -53.77
CA GLU A 71 -41.34 26.51 -54.00
C GLU A 71 -40.27 27.21 -53.16
N GLU A 72 -39.74 28.28 -53.73
CA GLU A 72 -38.79 29.21 -53.11
C GLU A 72 -39.60 30.14 -52.14
N ASP A 73 -39.04 30.93 -51.22
CA ASP A 73 -37.96 31.89 -51.45
C ASP A 73 -37.46 32.58 -50.14
N HIS A 74 -36.43 33.41 -50.28
CA HIS A 74 -36.05 34.57 -49.44
C HIS A 74 -35.62 34.34 -47.97
N SER A 75 -34.31 34.09 -47.83
CA SER A 75 -33.35 34.92 -47.05
C SER A 75 -33.77 35.58 -45.72
N HIS A 76 -33.00 35.29 -44.66
CA HIS A 76 -32.30 36.34 -43.92
C HIS A 76 -31.09 35.77 -43.16
N GLU A 77 -29.87 36.21 -43.51
CA GLU A 77 -28.67 35.94 -42.74
C GLU A 77 -28.56 36.90 -41.56
N VAL A 78 -28.12 36.41 -40.40
CA VAL A 78 -27.65 37.23 -39.28
C VAL A 78 -26.37 36.59 -38.72
N HIS A 79 -25.23 37.05 -39.23
CA HIS A 79 -23.94 36.83 -38.57
C HIS A 79 -23.90 37.65 -37.27
N VAL A 80 -23.44 37.03 -36.18
CA VAL A 80 -23.00 37.73 -34.96
C VAL A 80 -21.62 37.19 -34.61
N ASP A 81 -20.59 37.93 -35.03
CA ASP A 81 -19.23 37.70 -34.60
C ASP A 81 -19.01 38.45 -33.27
N ASP A 82 -18.91 37.72 -32.16
CA ASP A 82 -18.49 38.26 -30.86
C ASP A 82 -17.00 37.92 -30.60
N HIS A 83 -16.12 38.73 -31.19
CA HIS A 83 -14.73 38.82 -30.72
C HIS A 83 -14.70 39.59 -29.40
N VAL A 84 -14.19 38.95 -28.34
CA VAL A 84 -13.80 39.64 -27.10
C VAL A 84 -12.38 39.20 -26.76
N GLU A 85 -11.42 40.07 -27.03
CA GLU A 85 -10.04 39.94 -26.53
C GLU A 85 -9.93 40.52 -25.11
N ASP A 86 -8.94 40.04 -24.35
CA ASP A 86 -8.64 40.56 -23.01
C ASP A 86 -7.91 41.91 -23.09
N ASP A 87 -8.38 42.93 -22.38
CA ASP A 87 -7.52 43.79 -21.56
C ASP A 87 -8.34 44.73 -20.65
N ASP A 88 -7.91 44.91 -19.40
CA ASP A 88 -7.76 46.26 -18.82
C ASP A 88 -6.83 46.25 -17.59
N LEU A 89 -6.01 47.30 -17.44
CA LEU A 89 -4.90 47.36 -16.50
C LEU A 89 -5.03 48.47 -15.44
N ASN A 90 -5.23 48.02 -14.20
CA ASN A 90 -4.68 48.58 -12.95
C ASN A 90 -4.22 50.07 -12.97
N ARG A 91 -5.02 51.00 -12.43
CA ARG A 91 -4.54 52.36 -12.14
C ARG A 91 -5.32 53.10 -11.04
N GLY A 92 -4.58 53.83 -10.19
CA GLY A 92 -5.08 54.98 -9.44
C GLY A 92 -5.44 54.74 -7.97
N ALA A 93 -5.18 55.74 -7.12
CA ALA A 93 -5.52 55.78 -5.69
C ALA A 93 -5.89 57.22 -5.27
N LEU A 94 -6.28 57.41 -3.99
CA LEU A 94 -6.71 58.67 -3.33
C LEU A 94 -8.17 59.07 -3.67
N SER A 95 -9.00 59.59 -2.74
CA SER A 95 -8.81 59.94 -1.31
C SER A 95 -10.16 59.90 -0.52
N HIS A 96 -10.16 60.41 0.72
CA HIS A 96 -11.26 60.46 1.72
C HIS A 96 -11.56 59.13 2.45
N GLY A 97 -11.88 59.10 3.74
CA GLY A 97 -11.86 60.18 4.74
C GLY A 97 -12.76 59.87 5.96
N GLN A 98 -12.27 60.08 7.19
CA GLN A 98 -12.93 59.77 8.49
C GLN A 98 -13.24 58.27 8.74
N GLU A 99 -13.27 57.74 9.97
CA GLU A 99 -12.94 58.31 11.29
C GLU A 99 -12.33 57.24 12.22
N ILE A 100 -11.50 57.65 13.19
CA ILE A 100 -10.83 56.74 14.14
C ILE A 100 -11.49 56.85 15.53
N LYS A 101 -11.81 55.71 16.16
CA LYS A 101 -12.06 55.64 17.60
C LYS A 101 -11.05 54.68 18.25
N GLN A 102 -10.36 55.17 19.26
CA GLN A 102 -9.36 54.42 20.02
C GLN A 102 -10.03 53.48 21.03
N ALA A 103 -9.43 52.32 21.25
CA ALA A 103 -9.71 51.43 22.39
C ALA A 103 -8.37 51.08 23.07
N GLY A 104 -8.39 50.97 24.40
CA GLY A 104 -7.18 50.87 25.23
C GLY A 104 -6.57 49.45 25.33
N PRO A 105 -5.47 49.30 26.09
CA PRO A 105 -4.78 48.02 26.26
C PRO A 105 -5.61 46.96 26.97
N TRP A 106 -5.49 45.70 26.53
CA TRP A 106 -6.15 44.55 27.14
C TRP A 106 -5.46 44.12 28.45
N PRO A 107 -6.19 43.84 29.54
CA PRO A 107 -5.63 43.26 30.76
C PRO A 107 -5.38 41.75 30.62
N LEU A 108 -4.41 41.24 31.37
CA LEU A 108 -4.11 39.80 31.47
C LEU A 108 -5.13 39.08 32.40
N PRO A 109 -5.55 37.84 32.11
CA PRO A 109 -6.45 37.09 32.99
C PRO A 109 -5.75 36.52 34.24
N ASP A 110 -6.37 36.67 35.41
CA ASP A 110 -5.93 36.10 36.70
C ASP A 110 -6.67 34.77 36.99
N PRO A 111 -6.02 33.69 37.48
CA PRO A 111 -6.61 32.35 37.44
C PRO A 111 -7.27 31.89 38.75
N LYS A 112 -8.62 31.79 38.78
CA LYS A 112 -9.38 30.86 39.64
C LYS A 112 -10.86 30.76 39.27
N ASN A 113 -11.41 29.55 39.45
CA ASN A 113 -12.83 29.15 39.35
C ASN A 113 -13.46 29.24 37.93
N LYS A 114 -14.29 28.29 37.50
CA LYS A 114 -14.69 27.00 38.11
C LYS A 114 -14.98 25.97 37.01
N VAL A 115 -14.97 24.68 37.34
CA VAL A 115 -15.31 23.60 36.42
C VAL A 115 -16.81 23.36 36.46
N ASP A 116 -17.44 23.37 35.29
CA ASP A 116 -18.70 22.66 35.03
C ASP A 116 -18.39 21.52 34.04
N GLU A 117 -18.71 20.28 34.41
CA GLU A 117 -18.54 19.12 33.53
C GLU A 117 -19.78 18.97 32.62
N ASP A 118 -19.66 19.37 31.35
CA ASP A 118 -20.43 18.74 30.27
C ASP A 118 -19.47 17.93 29.38
N ARG A 119 -19.69 16.62 29.28
CA ARG A 119 -18.80 15.70 28.56
C ARG A 119 -19.21 15.57 27.09
N GLY A 120 -19.32 16.72 26.42
CA GLY A 120 -19.40 16.80 24.96
C GLY A 120 -18.09 16.30 24.32
N ARG A 121 -18.15 15.17 23.63
CA ARG A 121 -17.02 14.55 22.91
C ARG A 121 -16.34 15.57 21.97
N PRO A 122 -14.99 15.74 22.02
CA PRO A 122 -14.27 16.56 21.06
C PRO A 122 -14.37 16.01 19.61
N ASP A 123 -14.26 16.89 18.62
CA ASP A 123 -14.04 16.47 17.23
C ASP A 123 -12.59 16.01 17.05
N ASP A 124 -12.34 14.76 17.47
CA ASP A 124 -11.05 14.07 17.51
C ASP A 124 -10.35 13.90 16.14
N SER A 125 -10.88 14.43 15.03
CA SER A 125 -10.26 14.25 13.71
C SER A 125 -9.12 15.23 13.46
N VAL A 126 -7.90 14.70 13.26
CA VAL A 126 -6.63 15.48 13.28
C VAL A 126 -6.31 16.04 11.89
N SER A 127 -7.16 16.95 11.40
CA SER A 127 -7.00 17.62 10.10
C SER A 127 -7.04 19.14 10.21
N PHE A 128 -5.89 19.76 9.93
CA PHE A 128 -5.69 21.21 9.80
C PHE A 128 -5.08 21.50 8.42
N ILE A 129 -5.36 22.67 7.83
CA ILE A 129 -4.92 23.06 6.49
C ILE A 129 -4.14 24.39 6.58
N ASP A 130 -2.82 24.28 6.75
CA ASP A 130 -1.92 25.44 6.90
C ASP A 130 -1.68 26.21 5.59
N LYS A 131 -1.68 25.50 4.46
CA LYS A 131 -1.17 25.97 3.16
C LYS A 131 -2.04 25.49 2.01
N ALA A 132 -2.11 26.30 0.97
CA ALA A 132 -2.81 25.97 -0.27
C ALA A 132 -2.31 26.83 -1.44
N PHE A 133 -2.37 26.29 -2.67
CA PHE A 133 -1.83 26.88 -3.91
C PHE A 133 -2.90 26.99 -5.02
N THR A 134 -2.58 27.62 -6.15
CA THR A 134 -3.54 27.92 -7.23
C THR A 134 -3.05 27.55 -8.63
N SER A 135 -1.75 27.44 -8.83
CA SER A 135 -1.08 27.20 -10.10
C SER A 135 0.30 26.61 -9.83
N ARG A 136 0.99 26.16 -10.88
CA ARG A 136 2.37 25.67 -10.76
C ARG A 136 3.32 26.74 -10.19
N ARG A 137 3.09 28.00 -10.54
CA ARG A 137 3.88 29.16 -10.06
C ARG A 137 3.64 29.50 -8.57
N SER A 138 2.54 29.04 -7.97
CA SER A 138 2.23 29.25 -6.54
C SER A 138 2.39 27.99 -5.68
N PHE A 139 2.86 26.88 -6.28
CA PHE A 139 3.11 25.63 -5.57
C PHE A 139 4.16 25.81 -4.46
N SER A 140 3.75 25.58 -3.22
CA SER A 140 4.53 25.85 -2.00
C SER A 140 4.22 24.86 -0.86
N CYS A 141 3.66 23.70 -1.23
CA CYS A 141 3.38 22.61 -0.30
C CYS A 141 4.68 21.95 0.20
N PRO A 142 4.70 21.44 1.44
CA PRO A 142 5.83 20.67 1.94
C PRO A 142 5.96 19.37 1.14
N LYS A 143 7.19 19.04 0.74
CA LYS A 143 7.58 17.67 0.37
C LYS A 143 8.22 17.04 1.60
N THR A 144 7.82 15.81 1.90
CA THR A 144 7.97 15.18 3.23
C THR A 144 8.64 13.82 3.15
N LYS A 145 8.73 13.21 1.96
CA LYS A 145 9.38 11.92 1.71
C LYS A 145 10.86 11.85 2.15
N GLN A 146 11.56 12.99 2.16
CA GLN A 146 12.97 13.07 2.61
C GLN A 146 13.12 13.09 4.13
N ASP A 147 12.14 13.60 4.87
CA ASP A 147 12.18 13.71 6.34
C ASP A 147 11.52 12.49 7.03
N PHE A 148 10.49 11.93 6.40
CA PHE A 148 9.57 10.97 7.00
C PHE A 148 9.47 9.63 6.25
N VAL A 149 9.35 8.57 7.02
CA VAL A 149 9.06 7.21 6.57
C VAL A 149 7.60 7.15 6.10
N THR A 150 7.39 6.90 4.82
CA THR A 150 6.10 7.10 4.12
C THR A 150 5.84 6.00 3.10
N GLY A 151 4.58 5.75 2.74
CA GLY A 151 4.20 4.78 1.72
C GLY A 151 4.44 3.32 2.10
N HIS A 152 4.41 2.99 3.39
CA HIS A 152 4.47 1.61 3.88
C HIS A 152 3.08 0.96 3.90
N ASP A 153 2.07 1.74 4.27
CA ASP A 153 0.67 1.34 4.44
C ASP A 153 -0.29 2.45 3.96
N VAL A 154 -1.60 2.18 3.99
CA VAL A 154 -2.65 3.11 3.56
C VAL A 154 -2.80 4.31 4.50
N GLY A 155 -2.49 4.15 5.78
CA GLY A 155 -2.43 5.23 6.77
C GLY A 155 -1.24 6.18 6.59
N THR A 156 -0.09 5.69 6.11
CA THR A 156 1.17 6.46 5.91
C THR A 156 1.41 6.92 4.47
N LEU A 157 0.39 6.88 3.61
CA LEU A 157 0.49 7.18 2.17
C LEU A 157 0.41 8.68 1.86
N ASN A 158 1.47 9.25 1.28
CA ASN A 158 1.52 10.66 0.86
C ASN A 158 1.40 10.83 -0.68
N PRO A 159 1.21 12.06 -1.21
CA PRO A 159 1.19 12.32 -2.65
C PRO A 159 2.46 11.98 -3.44
N GLU A 160 3.62 11.89 -2.77
CA GLU A 160 4.91 11.55 -3.37
C GLU A 160 5.13 10.03 -3.48
N ASP A 161 4.24 9.20 -2.91
CA ASP A 161 4.29 7.74 -2.95
C ASP A 161 3.58 7.13 -4.17
N ILE A 162 2.65 7.88 -4.77
CA ILE A 162 1.87 7.45 -5.94
C ILE A 162 2.77 7.43 -7.17
N GLY A 163 3.05 6.23 -7.71
CA GLY A 163 3.86 6.03 -8.90
C GLY A 163 3.08 5.55 -10.13
N VAL A 164 1.81 5.16 -9.93
CA VAL A 164 0.87 4.72 -10.96
C VAL A 164 -0.50 5.33 -10.65
N ILE A 165 -1.24 5.75 -11.68
CA ILE A 165 -2.63 6.18 -11.56
C ILE A 165 -3.51 5.47 -12.59
N ALA A 166 -4.73 5.12 -12.20
CA ALA A 166 -5.68 4.38 -13.02
C ALA A 166 -7.12 4.86 -12.75
N ALA A 167 -8.05 4.56 -13.66
CA ALA A 167 -9.46 4.87 -13.45
C ALA A 167 -10.42 3.86 -14.10
N MET A 168 -11.54 3.67 -13.41
CA MET A 168 -12.69 2.85 -13.80
C MET A 168 -13.96 3.70 -13.63
N GLY A 169 -15.03 3.40 -14.34
CA GLY A 169 -16.29 4.12 -14.19
C GLY A 169 -17.11 4.28 -15.46
N ASP A 170 -17.95 5.32 -15.45
CA ASP A 170 -18.85 5.71 -16.53
C ASP A 170 -18.31 6.87 -17.40
N ASN A 171 -19.18 7.51 -18.19
CA ASN A 171 -18.91 8.59 -19.14
C ASN A 171 -18.13 9.78 -18.51
N ILE A 172 -18.29 10.03 -17.21
CA ILE A 172 -17.54 11.09 -16.50
C ILE A 172 -16.05 10.73 -16.44
N VAL A 173 -15.71 9.45 -16.39
CA VAL A 173 -14.31 8.97 -16.36
C VAL A 173 -13.73 8.90 -17.77
N THR A 174 -14.55 8.61 -18.79
CA THR A 174 -14.10 8.64 -20.20
C THR A 174 -13.84 10.06 -20.73
N GLY A 175 -14.34 11.10 -20.05
CA GLY A 175 -14.21 12.49 -20.49
C GLY A 175 -15.18 12.86 -21.61
N GLN A 176 -16.29 12.12 -21.75
CA GLN A 176 -17.34 12.47 -22.70
C GLN A 176 -18.06 13.76 -22.26
N GLY A 177 -18.30 14.68 -23.20
CA GLY A 177 -18.87 16.01 -22.92
C GLY A 177 -17.85 17.13 -22.66
N LEU A 178 -16.54 16.81 -22.60
CA LEU A 178 -15.48 17.82 -22.64
C LEU A 178 -15.50 18.65 -23.93
N TRP A 179 -15.87 18.00 -25.04
CA TRP A 179 -16.21 18.65 -26.30
C TRP A 179 -17.73 18.64 -26.48
N ALA A 180 -18.30 19.80 -26.81
CA ALA A 180 -19.75 19.97 -26.86
C ALA A 180 -20.37 19.28 -28.09
N LYS A 181 -21.57 18.71 -27.91
CA LYS A 181 -22.37 18.05 -28.96
C LYS A 181 -21.68 16.84 -29.65
N THR A 182 -20.70 16.21 -29.01
CA THR A 182 -20.03 15.00 -29.51
C THR A 182 -19.95 13.90 -28.45
N GLU A 183 -20.06 12.65 -28.87
CA GLU A 183 -19.88 11.47 -28.01
C GLU A 183 -18.39 11.06 -27.83
N ILE A 184 -17.46 11.83 -28.41
CA ILE A 184 -16.02 11.57 -28.36
C ILE A 184 -15.50 11.61 -26.91
N GLU A 185 -14.68 10.61 -26.57
CA GLU A 185 -14.10 10.41 -25.24
C GLU A 185 -12.74 11.10 -25.12
N PHE A 186 -12.70 12.27 -24.49
CA PHE A 186 -11.45 13.02 -24.25
C PHE A 186 -10.75 12.55 -22.98
N ARG A 187 -10.35 11.28 -22.95
CA ARG A 187 -9.71 10.62 -21.79
C ARG A 187 -8.45 11.34 -21.32
N GLY A 188 -7.67 11.93 -22.23
CA GLY A 188 -6.48 12.73 -21.91
C GLY A 188 -6.76 14.09 -21.28
N ALA A 189 -8.02 14.55 -21.31
CA ALA A 189 -8.48 15.74 -20.59
C ALA A 189 -9.48 15.44 -19.44
N ALA A 190 -9.77 14.15 -19.17
CA ALA A 190 -10.70 13.74 -18.12
C ALA A 190 -10.11 13.97 -16.71
N PHE A 191 -10.92 14.56 -15.82
CA PHE A 191 -10.53 14.91 -14.45
C PHE A 191 -9.79 13.81 -13.65
N PRO A 192 -10.15 12.50 -13.74
CA PRO A 192 -9.55 11.48 -12.90
C PRO A 192 -8.08 11.21 -13.25
N ILE A 193 -7.75 10.98 -14.53
CA ILE A 193 -6.39 10.59 -14.95
C ILE A 193 -5.88 11.20 -16.28
N GLY A 194 -6.53 12.22 -16.84
CA GLY A 194 -6.03 12.94 -18.02
C GLY A 194 -4.76 13.75 -17.73
N GLY A 195 -3.87 13.89 -18.71
CA GLY A 195 -2.58 14.57 -18.54
C GLY A 195 -2.09 15.43 -19.72
N ASP A 196 -2.97 15.81 -20.67
CA ASP A 196 -2.62 16.53 -21.92
C ASP A 196 -2.13 17.98 -21.76
N ALA A 197 -2.14 18.53 -20.54
CA ALA A 197 -1.57 19.85 -20.22
C ALA A 197 -0.91 19.82 -18.82
N SER A 198 -0.35 20.95 -18.37
CA SER A 198 -0.03 21.16 -16.94
C SER A 198 -1.27 21.56 -16.14
N ILE A 199 -1.13 21.62 -14.81
CA ILE A 199 -2.16 22.14 -13.89
C ILE A 199 -2.64 23.56 -14.23
N ASP A 200 -1.80 24.36 -14.90
CA ASP A 200 -2.14 25.73 -15.32
C ASP A 200 -3.12 25.76 -16.51
N GLY A 201 -3.12 24.71 -17.36
CA GLY A 201 -4.01 24.60 -18.52
C GLY A 201 -5.21 23.67 -18.30
N LEU A 202 -5.03 22.60 -17.53
CA LEU A 202 -6.07 21.62 -17.23
C LEU A 202 -5.88 21.04 -15.82
N VAL A 203 -6.96 21.04 -15.03
CA VAL A 203 -6.95 20.58 -13.64
C VAL A 203 -7.40 19.12 -13.58
N THR A 204 -6.45 18.22 -13.36
CA THR A 204 -6.65 16.77 -13.21
C THR A 204 -5.83 16.24 -12.03
N ILE A 205 -6.17 15.06 -11.50
CA ILE A 205 -5.39 14.46 -10.40
C ILE A 205 -3.92 14.20 -10.79
N PRO A 206 -3.56 13.67 -11.99
CA PRO A 206 -2.17 13.59 -12.44
C PRO A 206 -1.43 14.92 -12.41
N ASN A 207 -2.09 16.00 -12.86
CA ASN A 207 -1.47 17.31 -12.95
C ASN A 207 -1.22 17.94 -11.58
N ILE A 208 -2.04 17.60 -10.59
CA ILE A 208 -1.80 18.00 -9.20
C ILE A 208 -0.69 17.14 -8.57
N LEU A 209 -0.72 15.80 -8.76
CA LEU A 209 0.31 14.88 -8.26
C LEU A 209 1.70 15.17 -8.84
N ARG A 210 1.80 15.56 -10.11
CA ARG A 210 3.05 15.89 -10.82
C ARG A 210 3.87 16.98 -10.12
N GLU A 211 3.26 17.91 -9.40
CA GLU A 211 4.01 18.94 -8.66
C GLU A 211 4.62 18.39 -7.34
N PHE A 212 4.04 17.34 -6.76
CA PHE A 212 4.61 16.61 -5.62
C PHE A 212 5.71 15.63 -6.06
N ILE A 213 5.47 14.83 -7.09
CA ILE A 213 6.38 13.77 -7.55
C ILE A 213 7.65 14.37 -8.18
N SER A 214 8.80 14.22 -7.52
CA SER A 214 10.06 14.93 -7.88
C SER A 214 10.67 14.60 -9.25
N ASN A 215 10.21 13.57 -9.96
CA ASN A 215 10.61 13.30 -11.35
C ASN A 215 9.47 13.53 -12.37
N GLY A 216 8.29 13.99 -11.94
CA GLY A 216 7.10 14.20 -12.76
C GLY A 216 6.50 12.94 -13.42
N HIS A 217 7.09 11.77 -13.22
CA HIS A 217 6.80 10.56 -14.00
C HIS A 217 5.78 9.66 -13.31
N LEU A 218 4.51 9.87 -13.67
CA LEU A 218 3.37 9.07 -13.22
C LEU A 218 2.92 8.11 -14.33
N ILE A 219 2.89 6.80 -14.06
CA ILE A 219 2.44 5.76 -15.01
C ILE A 219 0.91 5.74 -15.07
N GLY A 220 0.34 5.38 -16.22
CA GLY A 220 -1.10 5.15 -16.38
C GLY A 220 -1.93 6.37 -16.79
N VAL A 221 -1.32 7.55 -16.78
CA VAL A 221 -1.92 8.82 -17.24
C VAL A 221 -2.46 8.69 -18.66
N SER A 222 -3.68 9.19 -18.87
CA SER A 222 -4.33 9.20 -20.18
C SER A 222 -3.93 10.41 -21.02
N HIS A 223 -3.94 10.22 -22.33
CA HIS A 223 -3.52 11.20 -23.32
C HIS A 223 -4.35 11.08 -24.61
N GLY A 224 -4.82 12.21 -25.13
CA GLY A 224 -5.62 12.29 -26.35
C GLY A 224 -7.09 11.86 -26.17
N MET A 225 -7.68 11.42 -27.28
CA MET A 225 -9.09 11.05 -27.40
C MET A 225 -9.26 9.69 -28.10
N GLY A 226 -10.27 8.93 -27.70
CA GLY A 226 -10.53 7.58 -28.23
C GLY A 226 -11.08 6.64 -27.15
N SER A 227 -11.58 5.46 -27.55
CA SER A 227 -12.05 4.47 -26.59
C SER A 227 -10.89 3.86 -25.80
N ARG A 228 -11.20 3.16 -24.71
CA ARG A 228 -10.20 2.39 -23.94
C ARG A 228 -9.44 1.35 -24.80
N ASN A 229 -9.99 0.94 -25.93
CA ASN A 229 -9.40 -0.05 -26.84
C ASN A 229 -8.50 0.59 -27.90
N ASP A 230 -8.79 1.83 -28.30
CA ASP A 230 -8.01 2.57 -29.31
C ASP A 230 -6.76 3.20 -28.70
N LEU A 231 -6.83 3.59 -27.42
CA LEU A 231 -5.70 4.17 -26.70
C LEU A 231 -4.71 3.10 -26.23
N PRO A 232 -3.39 3.40 -26.22
CA PRO A 232 -2.35 2.44 -25.84
C PRO A 232 -2.60 1.77 -24.47
N PRO A 233 -2.26 0.47 -24.32
CA PRO A 233 -2.60 -0.31 -23.12
C PRO A 233 -1.87 0.13 -21.85
N TYR A 234 -0.88 1.02 -21.95
CA TYR A 234 -0.24 1.67 -20.80
C TYR A 234 -1.03 2.86 -20.25
N GLN A 235 -2.05 3.35 -20.96
CA GLN A 235 -3.05 4.26 -20.42
C GLN A 235 -4.09 3.44 -19.63
N LEU A 236 -4.29 3.81 -18.35
CA LEU A 236 -5.05 3.01 -17.39
C LEU A 236 -6.46 3.54 -17.11
N ASN A 237 -7.03 4.29 -18.06
CA ASN A 237 -8.43 4.66 -18.03
C ASN A 237 -9.23 3.56 -18.74
N VAL A 238 -9.72 2.59 -17.98
CA VAL A 238 -10.47 1.42 -18.47
C VAL A 238 -11.99 1.61 -18.42
N ALA A 239 -12.45 2.79 -17.98
CA ALA A 239 -13.85 3.17 -17.93
C ALA A 239 -14.57 2.97 -19.27
N VAL A 240 -15.88 2.77 -19.22
CA VAL A 240 -16.72 2.44 -20.39
C VAL A 240 -17.90 3.43 -20.42
N PRO A 241 -18.25 4.03 -21.56
CA PRO A 241 -19.40 4.91 -21.65
C PRO A 241 -20.69 4.12 -21.36
N ASN A 242 -21.64 4.76 -20.70
CA ASN A 242 -22.93 4.21 -20.26
C ASN A 242 -22.83 3.06 -19.23
N ALA A 243 -21.65 2.85 -18.64
CA ALA A 243 -21.42 1.83 -17.63
C ALA A 243 -22.26 2.03 -16.36
N ASN A 244 -22.54 0.91 -15.71
CA ASN A 244 -23.29 0.80 -14.47
C ASN A 244 -22.48 0.02 -13.41
N SER A 245 -22.98 -0.06 -12.18
CA SER A 245 -22.27 -0.74 -11.08
C SER A 245 -21.97 -2.22 -11.37
N GLY A 246 -22.80 -2.89 -12.17
CA GLY A 246 -22.58 -4.27 -12.63
C GLY A 246 -21.40 -4.46 -13.57
N ASP A 247 -20.90 -3.42 -14.23
CA ASP A 247 -19.84 -3.52 -15.25
C ASP A 247 -18.41 -3.42 -14.63
N LEU A 248 -18.32 -3.11 -13.33
CA LEU A 248 -17.04 -2.88 -12.65
C LEU A 248 -16.11 -4.10 -12.56
N PRO A 249 -16.56 -5.36 -12.39
CA PRO A 249 -15.67 -6.53 -12.39
C PRO A 249 -14.91 -6.71 -13.71
N GLU A 250 -15.55 -6.40 -14.84
CA GLU A 250 -14.93 -6.44 -16.17
C GLU A 250 -13.82 -5.38 -16.27
N GLN A 251 -14.13 -4.14 -15.87
CA GLN A 251 -13.15 -3.05 -15.87
C GLN A 251 -11.99 -3.33 -14.90
N ALA A 252 -12.25 -3.89 -13.72
CA ALA A 252 -11.23 -4.28 -12.75
C ALA A 252 -10.29 -5.35 -13.34
N THR A 253 -10.85 -6.33 -14.03
CA THR A 253 -10.09 -7.41 -14.70
C THR A 253 -9.22 -6.83 -15.82
N GLU A 254 -9.76 -5.95 -16.67
CA GLU A 254 -9.03 -5.28 -17.74
C GLU A 254 -7.91 -4.37 -17.19
N LEU A 255 -8.13 -3.68 -16.06
CA LEU A 255 -7.10 -2.89 -15.38
C LEU A 255 -5.96 -3.75 -14.85
N VAL A 256 -6.26 -4.84 -14.13
CA VAL A 256 -5.23 -5.79 -13.66
C VAL A 256 -4.45 -6.36 -14.86
N ARG A 257 -5.14 -6.79 -15.91
CA ARG A 257 -4.54 -7.32 -17.15
C ARG A 257 -3.69 -6.30 -17.93
N ARG A 258 -3.86 -4.99 -17.70
CA ARG A 258 -2.95 -3.94 -18.19
C ARG A 258 -1.74 -3.76 -17.28
N LEU A 259 -1.95 -3.68 -15.97
CA LEU A 259 -0.90 -3.54 -14.95
C LEU A 259 0.10 -4.69 -15.00
N GLU A 260 -0.35 -5.93 -15.15
CA GLU A 260 0.50 -7.12 -15.26
C GLU A 260 1.44 -7.08 -16.48
N LYS A 261 0.99 -6.49 -17.59
CA LYS A 261 1.79 -6.30 -18.82
C LYS A 261 2.78 -5.14 -18.71
N MET A 262 2.83 -4.44 -17.57
CA MET A 262 3.75 -3.33 -17.29
C MET A 262 4.72 -3.63 -16.12
N ASN A 263 4.96 -4.91 -15.81
CA ASN A 263 5.90 -5.31 -14.75
C ASN A 263 7.29 -4.67 -14.93
N ASP A 264 7.77 -4.55 -16.17
CA ASP A 264 9.09 -4.02 -16.51
C ASP A 264 9.27 -2.55 -16.12
N PHE A 265 8.18 -1.78 -16.03
CA PHE A 265 8.18 -0.40 -15.54
C PHE A 265 8.17 -0.30 -14.01
N GLY A 266 8.35 -1.41 -13.29
CA GLY A 266 8.37 -1.47 -11.83
C GLY A 266 7.01 -1.20 -11.18
N VAL A 267 5.91 -1.46 -11.88
CA VAL A 267 4.53 -1.21 -11.39
C VAL A 267 4.28 -1.91 -10.05
N LYS A 268 4.77 -3.14 -9.87
CA LYS A 268 4.56 -3.96 -8.65
C LYS A 268 5.17 -3.42 -7.35
N SER A 269 6.08 -2.45 -7.39
CA SER A 269 6.69 -1.85 -6.18
C SER A 269 6.14 -0.45 -5.82
N LYS A 270 5.47 0.20 -6.78
CA LYS A 270 4.87 1.54 -6.69
C LYS A 270 3.44 1.47 -6.16
N TRP A 271 2.98 2.53 -5.49
CA TRP A 271 1.55 2.65 -5.18
C TRP A 271 0.75 3.04 -6.43
N THR A 272 -0.38 2.35 -6.62
CA THR A 272 -1.37 2.64 -7.65
C THR A 272 -2.57 3.35 -7.02
N MET A 273 -2.83 4.60 -7.41
CA MET A 273 -4.10 5.26 -7.10
C MET A 273 -5.13 4.87 -8.16
N VAL A 274 -6.24 4.26 -7.76
CA VAL A 274 -7.35 3.88 -8.67
C VAL A 274 -8.55 4.76 -8.36
N VAL A 275 -8.93 5.65 -9.28
CA VAL A 275 -10.13 6.49 -9.11
C VAL A 275 -11.32 5.82 -9.81
N VAL A 276 -12.32 5.42 -9.04
CA VAL A 276 -13.57 4.84 -9.55
C VAL A 276 -14.67 5.89 -9.45
N VAL A 277 -15.36 6.23 -10.55
CA VAL A 277 -16.54 7.12 -10.51
C VAL A 277 -17.69 6.48 -11.27
N ILE A 278 -18.77 6.14 -10.57
CA ILE A 278 -19.81 5.26 -11.10
C ILE A 278 -21.20 5.61 -10.58
N GLY A 279 -22.23 5.13 -11.28
CA GLY A 279 -23.61 5.19 -10.83
C GLY A 279 -24.38 6.44 -11.27
N THR A 280 -23.71 7.44 -11.87
CA THR A 280 -24.42 8.59 -12.44
C THR A 280 -25.37 8.13 -13.54
N GLN A 281 -24.91 7.27 -14.46
CA GLN A 281 -25.75 6.75 -15.54
C GLN A 281 -26.93 5.91 -15.00
N GLU A 282 -26.64 5.02 -14.04
CA GLU A 282 -27.61 4.13 -13.42
C GLU A 282 -28.73 4.88 -12.70
N LEU A 283 -28.37 5.87 -11.87
CA LEU A 283 -29.33 6.74 -11.18
C LEU A 283 -30.11 7.62 -12.17
N CYS A 284 -29.44 8.16 -13.19
CA CYS A 284 -30.02 9.15 -14.10
C CYS A 284 -31.02 8.56 -15.11
N TYR A 285 -30.70 7.40 -15.68
CA TYR A 285 -31.47 6.79 -16.77
C TYR A 285 -32.32 5.59 -16.32
N LYS A 286 -31.87 4.81 -15.32
CA LYS A 286 -32.62 3.64 -14.81
C LYS A 286 -33.35 3.91 -13.48
N CYS A 287 -33.07 5.02 -12.79
CA CYS A 287 -33.35 5.18 -11.35
C CYS A 287 -32.79 3.99 -10.52
N GLY A 288 -31.65 3.44 -10.94
CA GLY A 288 -31.14 2.18 -10.44
C GLY A 288 -30.52 2.26 -9.04
N GLN A 289 -30.66 1.15 -8.32
CA GLN A 289 -29.91 0.87 -7.10
C GLN A 289 -28.52 0.30 -7.47
N PRO A 290 -27.50 0.47 -6.63
CA PRO A 290 -26.17 -0.10 -6.86
C PRO A 290 -26.18 -1.64 -6.77
N ASN A 291 -25.49 -2.30 -7.70
CA ASN A 291 -25.11 -3.70 -7.61
C ASN A 291 -23.90 -3.85 -6.67
N LEU A 292 -24.17 -3.93 -5.36
CA LEU A 292 -23.15 -4.10 -4.32
C LEU A 292 -22.29 -5.37 -4.52
N GLU A 293 -22.87 -6.46 -5.03
CA GLU A 293 -22.13 -7.71 -5.29
C GLU A 293 -21.02 -7.49 -6.33
N ALA A 294 -21.34 -6.85 -7.46
CA ALA A 294 -20.36 -6.50 -8.49
C ALA A 294 -19.34 -5.45 -8.01
N MET A 295 -19.73 -4.51 -7.15
CA MET A 295 -18.79 -3.54 -6.56
C MET A 295 -17.79 -4.22 -5.60
N ASN A 296 -18.24 -5.21 -4.82
CA ASN A 296 -17.38 -6.02 -3.95
C ASN A 296 -16.48 -6.95 -4.77
N GLU A 297 -17.02 -7.63 -5.80
CA GLU A 297 -16.22 -8.48 -6.70
C GLU A 297 -15.11 -7.68 -7.40
N ALA A 298 -15.44 -6.50 -7.94
CA ALA A 298 -14.46 -5.60 -8.54
C ALA A 298 -13.37 -5.20 -7.54
N THR A 299 -13.75 -4.93 -6.29
CA THR A 299 -12.82 -4.60 -5.20
C THR A 299 -11.90 -5.78 -4.86
N ASP A 300 -12.43 -7.02 -4.84
CA ASP A 300 -11.63 -8.23 -4.61
C ASP A 300 -10.72 -8.55 -5.81
N ILE A 301 -11.12 -8.26 -7.04
CA ILE A 301 -10.25 -8.34 -8.23
C ILE A 301 -9.08 -7.36 -8.11
N LEU A 302 -9.35 -6.09 -7.75
CA LEU A 302 -8.30 -5.09 -7.52
C LEU A 302 -7.37 -5.47 -6.35
N ASN A 303 -7.91 -6.01 -5.25
CA ASN A 303 -7.12 -6.47 -4.12
C ASN A 303 -6.19 -7.61 -4.54
N ARG A 304 -6.72 -8.67 -5.18
CA ARG A 304 -5.91 -9.83 -5.61
C ARG A 304 -4.89 -9.45 -6.69
N GLY A 305 -5.24 -8.59 -7.64
CA GLY A 305 -4.40 -8.25 -8.79
C GLY A 305 -3.36 -7.15 -8.57
N ILE A 306 -3.56 -6.23 -7.62
CA ILE A 306 -2.67 -5.07 -7.43
C ILE A 306 -1.84 -5.21 -6.15
N HIS A 307 -0.52 -5.04 -6.24
CA HIS A 307 0.42 -5.23 -5.12
C HIS A 307 0.31 -4.13 -4.04
N LYS A 308 0.13 -2.88 -4.46
CA LYS A 308 -0.05 -1.69 -3.63
C LYS A 308 -1.12 -0.79 -4.25
N ALA A 309 -2.29 -0.68 -3.64
CA ALA A 309 -3.40 0.08 -4.19
C ALA A 309 -4.09 0.98 -3.16
N PHE A 310 -4.39 2.20 -3.58
CA PHE A 310 -5.31 3.10 -2.90
C PHE A 310 -6.46 3.40 -3.85
N VAL A 311 -7.61 2.77 -3.60
CA VAL A 311 -8.81 2.85 -4.44
C VAL A 311 -9.73 3.91 -3.86
N VAL A 312 -10.14 4.89 -4.66
CA VAL A 312 -11.06 5.95 -4.25
C VAL A 312 -12.36 5.75 -5.01
N VAL A 313 -13.42 5.33 -4.31
CA VAL A 313 -14.73 5.02 -4.90
C VAL A 313 -15.65 6.21 -4.72
N VAL A 314 -15.96 6.88 -5.82
CA VAL A 314 -16.83 8.05 -5.89
C VAL A 314 -18.18 7.66 -6.48
N GLY A 315 -19.25 8.01 -5.77
CA GLY A 315 -20.62 7.73 -6.19
C GLY A 315 -21.20 8.66 -7.25
N PRO A 316 -22.53 8.55 -7.48
CA PRO A 316 -23.25 9.38 -8.45
C PRO A 316 -23.07 10.88 -8.20
N LEU A 317 -23.24 11.68 -9.25
CA LEU A 317 -23.36 13.14 -9.11
C LEU A 317 -24.46 13.52 -8.10
N TYR A 318 -24.16 14.46 -7.21
CA TYR A 318 -25.16 15.19 -6.42
C TYR A 318 -24.97 16.67 -6.69
N VAL A 319 -25.99 17.38 -7.19
CA VAL A 319 -25.81 18.74 -7.73
C VAL A 319 -26.72 19.71 -6.99
N SER A 320 -26.18 20.78 -6.40
CA SER A 320 -26.97 21.71 -5.59
C SER A 320 -26.55 23.17 -5.74
N LEU A 321 -27.46 24.07 -5.36
CA LEU A 321 -27.12 25.48 -5.21
C LEU A 321 -26.35 25.70 -3.91
N ALA A 322 -25.36 26.58 -3.93
CA ALA A 322 -24.62 26.99 -2.73
C ALA A 322 -25.54 27.53 -1.61
N SER A 323 -26.69 28.13 -1.97
CA SER A 323 -27.73 28.60 -1.05
C SER A 323 -28.74 27.54 -0.61
N GLN A 324 -28.80 26.37 -1.28
CA GLN A 324 -29.80 25.33 -1.07
C GLN A 324 -29.16 23.94 -1.24
N GLN A 325 -28.16 23.64 -0.42
CA GLN A 325 -27.36 22.41 -0.54
C GLN A 325 -28.18 21.12 -0.36
N SER A 326 -29.33 21.18 0.31
CA SER A 326 -30.27 20.07 0.50
C SER A 326 -31.15 19.76 -0.72
N HIS A 327 -31.19 20.62 -1.73
CA HIS A 327 -32.02 20.45 -2.92
C HIS A 327 -31.19 19.99 -4.12
N ASN A 328 -31.36 18.72 -4.51
CA ASN A 328 -30.63 18.15 -5.65
C ASN A 328 -31.25 18.55 -7.00
N MET A 329 -30.53 19.37 -7.76
CA MET A 329 -30.90 19.87 -9.09
C MET A 329 -30.80 18.83 -10.20
N LEU A 330 -30.14 17.68 -9.99
CA LEU A 330 -29.96 16.64 -11.02
C LEU A 330 -31.30 16.16 -11.63
N ARG A 331 -32.41 16.34 -10.90
CA ARG A 331 -33.78 16.04 -11.35
C ARG A 331 -34.19 16.78 -12.64
N SER A 332 -33.69 17.98 -12.92
CA SER A 332 -33.99 18.66 -14.19
C SER A 332 -33.21 18.08 -15.38
N MET A 333 -32.11 17.38 -15.12
CA MET A 333 -31.13 16.92 -16.10
C MET A 333 -31.36 15.46 -16.51
N CYS A 334 -31.90 14.65 -15.60
CA CYS A 334 -32.03 13.20 -15.76
C CYS A 334 -33.44 12.74 -16.19
N PRO A 335 -33.59 11.90 -17.23
CA PRO A 335 -34.90 11.45 -17.69
C PRO A 335 -35.72 10.71 -16.64
N CYS A 336 -35.11 9.79 -15.88
CA CYS A 336 -35.85 8.95 -14.96
C CYS A 336 -36.26 9.70 -13.68
N THR A 337 -35.37 10.50 -13.09
CA THR A 337 -35.67 11.18 -11.81
C THR A 337 -36.75 12.25 -11.92
N ARG A 338 -37.08 12.73 -13.14
CA ARG A 338 -38.26 13.58 -13.39
C ARG A 338 -39.57 12.89 -12.99
N THR A 339 -39.72 11.59 -13.27
CA THR A 339 -41.00 10.86 -13.14
C THR A 339 -41.30 10.35 -11.73
N ILE A 340 -40.29 10.28 -10.85
CA ILE A 340 -40.40 9.81 -9.46
C ILE A 340 -40.45 10.97 -8.45
N SER A 341 -40.90 10.68 -7.22
CA SER A 341 -40.94 11.65 -6.14
C SER A 341 -39.54 11.99 -5.60
N ASP A 342 -39.35 13.19 -5.06
CA ASP A 342 -38.07 13.60 -4.46
C ASP A 342 -37.69 12.75 -3.24
N LYS A 343 -38.68 12.15 -2.56
CA LYS A 343 -38.47 11.13 -1.52
C LYS A 343 -37.82 9.86 -2.10
N HIS A 344 -38.27 9.39 -3.27
CA HIS A 344 -37.66 8.23 -3.93
C HIS A 344 -36.26 8.58 -4.45
N VAL A 345 -36.03 9.80 -4.97
CA VAL A 345 -34.69 10.28 -5.33
C VAL A 345 -33.76 10.25 -4.11
N LEU A 346 -34.20 10.80 -2.97
CA LEU A 346 -33.42 10.78 -1.72
C LEU A 346 -33.11 9.35 -1.25
N GLN A 347 -34.09 8.44 -1.32
CA GLN A 347 -33.87 7.02 -0.98
C GLN A 347 -32.86 6.34 -1.91
N LEU A 348 -32.83 6.68 -3.21
CA LEU A 348 -31.80 6.17 -4.12
C LEU A 348 -30.40 6.65 -3.71
N TYR A 349 -30.23 7.93 -3.37
CA TYR A 349 -28.93 8.43 -2.85
C TYR A 349 -28.52 7.74 -1.54
N GLN A 350 -29.46 7.46 -0.63
CA GLN A 350 -29.17 6.69 0.59
C GLN A 350 -28.73 5.26 0.31
N LEU A 351 -29.30 4.60 -0.71
CA LEU A 351 -28.88 3.25 -1.13
C LEU A 351 -27.49 3.26 -1.79
N TRP A 352 -27.19 4.27 -2.62
CA TRP A 352 -25.84 4.50 -3.17
C TRP A 352 -24.81 4.80 -2.08
N GLU A 353 -25.12 5.66 -1.12
CA GLU A 353 -24.27 5.95 0.03
C GLU A 353 -23.98 4.71 0.87
N ASN A 354 -25.02 3.94 1.22
CA ASN A 354 -24.86 2.70 1.97
C ASN A 354 -23.98 1.69 1.24
N ALA A 355 -24.18 1.48 -0.06
CA ALA A 355 -23.37 0.53 -0.84
C ALA A 355 -21.90 0.98 -0.97
N ILE A 356 -21.62 2.26 -1.23
CA ILE A 356 -20.24 2.76 -1.35
C ILE A 356 -19.49 2.70 -0.02
N ASN A 357 -20.18 2.99 1.09
CA ASN A 357 -19.64 2.77 2.43
C ASN A 357 -19.40 1.28 2.72
N GLU A 358 -20.30 0.39 2.27
CA GLU A 358 -20.16 -1.06 2.47
C GLU A 358 -19.03 -1.68 1.63
N VAL A 359 -18.74 -1.16 0.43
CA VAL A 359 -17.56 -1.56 -0.36
C VAL A 359 -16.26 -1.23 0.38
N GLN A 360 -16.22 -0.10 1.08
CA GLN A 360 -15.11 0.23 1.99
C GLN A 360 -15.08 -0.71 3.20
N ASN A 361 -16.23 -1.08 3.80
CA ASN A 361 -16.28 -2.03 4.91
C ASN A 361 -15.78 -3.42 4.47
N HIS A 362 -16.25 -3.93 3.33
CA HIS A 362 -15.85 -5.18 2.69
C HIS A 362 -14.33 -5.26 2.52
N ALA A 363 -13.72 -4.23 1.92
CA ALA A 363 -12.27 -4.13 1.76
C ALA A 363 -11.50 -4.15 3.10
N ASN A 364 -12.08 -3.61 4.17
CA ASN A 364 -11.48 -3.63 5.51
C ASN A 364 -11.63 -4.98 6.24
N THR A 365 -12.46 -5.92 5.75
CA THR A 365 -12.57 -7.27 6.36
C THR A 365 -11.28 -8.08 6.18
N VAL A 366 -10.73 -8.10 4.96
CA VAL A 366 -9.44 -8.73 4.63
C VAL A 366 -8.33 -7.69 4.74
N ARG A 367 -8.11 -7.19 5.97
CA ARG A 367 -7.21 -6.05 6.21
C ARG A 367 -5.77 -6.34 5.77
N ARG A 368 -5.35 -5.66 4.71
CA ARG A 368 -4.02 -5.71 4.12
C ARG A 368 -3.42 -4.32 4.08
N GLN A 369 -2.28 -4.13 4.74
CA GLN A 369 -1.61 -2.82 4.85
C GLN A 369 -1.37 -2.12 3.49
N THR A 370 -1.17 -2.88 2.41
CA THR A 370 -0.93 -2.33 1.06
C THR A 370 -2.18 -2.20 0.17
N PHE A 371 -3.39 -2.42 0.69
CA PHE A 371 -4.64 -2.26 -0.06
C PHE A 371 -5.68 -1.53 0.78
N GLY A 372 -6.20 -0.41 0.27
CA GLY A 372 -7.22 0.38 0.94
C GLY A 372 -8.22 0.99 -0.01
N VAL A 373 -9.48 1.06 0.44
CA VAL A 373 -10.58 1.75 -0.21
C VAL A 373 -10.92 3.02 0.59
N LEU A 374 -11.19 4.12 -0.11
CA LEU A 374 -11.83 5.31 0.44
C LEU A 374 -13.21 5.49 -0.22
N ALA A 375 -14.25 5.49 0.61
CA ALA A 375 -15.62 5.79 0.21
C ALA A 375 -15.86 7.31 0.09
N LEU A 376 -16.36 7.75 -1.05
CA LEU A 376 -16.91 9.10 -1.27
C LEU A 376 -18.33 8.95 -1.86
N PRO A 377 -19.38 8.87 -1.02
CA PRO A 377 -20.75 8.52 -1.41
C PRO A 377 -21.39 9.23 -2.61
N ALA A 378 -20.94 10.44 -2.95
CA ALA A 378 -21.40 11.18 -4.12
C ALA A 378 -20.31 12.12 -4.66
N LEU A 379 -20.33 12.39 -5.96
CA LEU A 379 -19.57 13.49 -6.58
C LEU A 379 -20.36 14.80 -6.40
N THR A 380 -20.14 15.48 -5.28
CA THR A 380 -20.94 16.64 -4.90
C THR A 380 -20.51 17.93 -5.62
N ILE A 381 -21.42 18.48 -6.43
CA ILE A 381 -21.26 19.75 -7.14
C ILE A 381 -22.18 20.81 -6.51
N THR A 382 -21.64 21.53 -5.53
CA THR A 382 -22.24 22.73 -4.92
C THR A 382 -21.71 23.98 -5.63
N SER A 383 -22.60 24.83 -6.19
CA SER A 383 -22.21 26.05 -6.90
C SER A 383 -23.29 27.13 -6.89
N ARG A 384 -22.95 28.39 -7.20
CA ARG A 384 -23.97 29.43 -7.50
C ARG A 384 -24.65 29.19 -8.86
N TYR A 385 -23.92 28.61 -9.82
CA TYR A 385 -24.38 28.37 -11.19
C TYR A 385 -23.98 26.96 -11.64
N PRO A 386 -24.49 25.89 -11.00
CA PRO A 386 -24.02 24.52 -11.24
C PRO A 386 -24.18 24.08 -12.70
N SER A 387 -25.25 24.49 -13.39
CA SER A 387 -25.50 24.18 -14.81
C SER A 387 -24.35 24.61 -15.75
N SER A 388 -23.55 25.62 -15.37
CA SER A 388 -22.40 26.08 -16.16
C SER A 388 -21.21 25.10 -16.18
N LEU A 389 -21.27 24.03 -15.39
CA LEU A 389 -20.26 22.97 -15.28
C LEU A 389 -20.56 21.76 -16.19
N PHE A 390 -21.70 21.75 -16.88
CA PHE A 390 -22.18 20.62 -17.67
C PHE A 390 -22.21 20.89 -19.18
N ALA A 391 -22.25 19.82 -19.97
CA ALA A 391 -22.43 19.88 -21.42
C ALA A 391 -23.92 20.11 -21.77
N GLY A 392 -24.38 21.35 -21.61
CA GLY A 392 -25.80 21.70 -21.76
C GLY A 392 -26.66 21.13 -20.63
N ASN A 393 -27.85 20.62 -20.95
CA ASN A 393 -28.75 20.00 -19.98
C ASN A 393 -28.55 18.47 -19.89
N THR A 394 -27.29 18.04 -19.74
CA THR A 394 -26.90 16.63 -19.62
C THR A 394 -26.01 16.42 -18.38
N THR A 395 -25.91 15.21 -17.87
CA THR A 395 -25.04 14.89 -16.72
C THR A 395 -23.54 14.82 -17.06
N LEU A 396 -23.18 14.99 -18.33
CA LEU A 396 -21.79 15.04 -18.78
C LEU A 396 -21.13 16.35 -18.33
N LEU A 397 -19.92 16.25 -17.77
CA LEU A 397 -19.17 17.42 -17.33
C LEU A 397 -18.49 18.10 -18.52
N ASN A 398 -18.53 19.43 -18.56
CA ASN A 398 -17.71 20.21 -19.50
C ASN A 398 -16.32 20.50 -18.87
N ARG A 399 -15.42 21.19 -19.58
CA ARG A 399 -14.07 21.54 -19.08
C ARG A 399 -14.07 22.23 -17.70
N ARG A 400 -15.07 23.07 -17.39
CA ARG A 400 -15.23 23.70 -16.06
C ARG A 400 -15.68 22.68 -15.01
N GLY A 401 -16.58 21.76 -15.36
CA GLY A 401 -17.02 20.67 -14.49
C GLY A 401 -15.92 19.67 -14.16
N HIS A 402 -15.10 19.27 -15.14
CA HIS A 402 -13.93 18.43 -14.88
C HIS A 402 -12.91 19.14 -13.98
N ASN A 403 -12.59 20.42 -14.25
CA ASN A 403 -11.71 21.20 -13.38
C ASN A 403 -12.26 21.31 -11.94
N TYR A 404 -13.58 21.47 -11.77
CA TYR A 404 -14.25 21.43 -10.47
C TYR A 404 -14.07 20.07 -9.79
N ALA A 405 -14.35 18.97 -10.51
CA ALA A 405 -14.33 17.61 -9.97
C ALA A 405 -12.92 17.15 -9.52
N ALA A 406 -11.87 17.46 -10.28
CA ALA A 406 -10.49 17.18 -9.86
C ALA A 406 -10.11 17.95 -8.58
N LYS A 407 -10.48 19.23 -8.50
CA LYS A 407 -10.18 20.10 -7.36
C LYS A 407 -10.97 19.72 -6.11
N TRP A 408 -12.24 19.35 -6.28
CA TRP A 408 -13.09 18.76 -5.24
C TRP A 408 -12.47 17.47 -4.72
N LEU A 409 -12.13 16.53 -5.60
CA LEU A 409 -11.57 15.24 -5.21
C LEU A 409 -10.23 15.42 -4.49
N TRP A 410 -9.33 16.27 -5.01
CA TRP A 410 -8.07 16.59 -4.35
C TRP A 410 -8.29 17.17 -2.95
N ASN A 411 -9.12 18.21 -2.79
CA ASN A 411 -9.34 18.82 -1.49
C ASN A 411 -10.06 17.87 -0.51
N ARG A 412 -10.96 16.98 -0.99
CA ARG A 412 -11.51 15.86 -0.20
C ARG A 412 -10.44 14.88 0.27
N LEU A 413 -9.48 14.53 -0.59
CA LEU A 413 -8.39 13.60 -0.25
C LEU A 413 -7.40 14.17 0.78
N ILE A 414 -7.23 15.50 0.86
CA ILE A 414 -6.31 16.16 1.79
C ILE A 414 -6.99 16.58 3.12
N ALA A 415 -8.19 17.15 3.07
CA ALA A 415 -8.93 17.58 4.27
C ALA A 415 -9.84 16.50 4.88
N GLY A 416 -10.18 15.45 4.12
CA GLY A 416 -10.97 14.32 4.61
C GLY A 416 -12.36 14.74 5.10
N PRO A 417 -12.84 14.21 6.25
CA PRO A 417 -14.15 14.54 6.80
C PRO A 417 -14.39 16.05 7.03
N LYS A 418 -13.38 16.83 7.41
CA LYS A 418 -13.52 18.28 7.68
C LYS A 418 -13.58 19.17 6.43
N TYR A 419 -13.61 18.60 5.22
CA TYR A 419 -13.81 19.37 4.01
C TYR A 419 -15.25 19.93 3.93
N ASN A 420 -15.44 21.19 4.33
CA ASN A 420 -16.71 21.91 4.18
C ASN A 420 -16.87 22.44 2.75
N LEU A 421 -17.97 22.04 2.10
CA LEU A 421 -18.37 22.53 0.77
C LEU A 421 -18.96 23.96 0.81
N SER A 422 -19.44 24.41 1.97
CA SER A 422 -20.13 25.70 2.12
C SER A 422 -19.19 26.90 2.01
N ASP A 423 -17.95 26.73 2.49
CA ASP A 423 -16.90 27.76 2.46
C ASP A 423 -16.12 27.73 1.13
N ALA A 424 -16.32 26.68 0.33
CA ALA A 424 -15.52 26.34 -0.84
C ALA A 424 -16.11 26.95 -2.13
N ILE A 425 -15.68 28.15 -2.50
CA ILE A 425 -15.99 28.74 -3.80
C ILE A 425 -15.04 28.12 -4.84
N LEU A 426 -15.30 26.88 -5.24
CA LEU A 426 -14.34 26.05 -6.00
C LEU A 426 -13.84 26.65 -7.33
N SER A 427 -14.55 27.63 -7.92
CA SER A 427 -14.08 28.43 -9.07
C SER A 427 -12.99 29.45 -8.73
N ARG A 428 -12.74 29.74 -7.45
CA ARG A 428 -11.74 30.69 -6.91
C ARG A 428 -10.81 30.08 -5.84
N ASP A 429 -11.18 28.94 -5.26
CA ASP A 429 -10.45 28.29 -4.16
C ASP A 429 -8.99 27.92 -4.50
N LYS A 430 -8.27 27.49 -3.47
CA LYS A 430 -6.92 26.94 -3.56
C LYS A 430 -6.94 25.41 -3.47
N TYR A 431 -5.96 24.74 -4.09
CA TYR A 431 -5.66 23.33 -3.84
C TYR A 431 -4.98 23.21 -2.49
N PHE A 432 -5.50 22.35 -1.60
CA PHE A 432 -4.95 22.18 -0.27
C PHE A 432 -3.63 21.43 -0.30
N CYS A 433 -2.67 21.87 0.52
CA CYS A 433 -1.45 21.12 0.80
C CYS A 433 -1.68 20.13 1.95
N PRO A 434 -1.02 18.95 1.94
CA PRO A 434 -0.84 18.16 3.15
C PRO A 434 -0.19 19.02 4.25
N SER A 435 -0.66 18.89 5.50
CA SER A 435 -0.04 19.55 6.65
C SER A 435 1.20 18.77 7.09
N VAL A 436 2.22 19.46 7.61
CA VAL A 436 3.39 18.81 8.21
C VAL A 436 3.04 17.98 9.46
N GLY A 437 1.92 18.29 10.12
CA GLY A 437 1.38 17.52 11.25
C GLY A 437 0.58 16.28 10.84
N CYS A 438 0.31 16.08 9.54
CA CYS A 438 -0.22 14.83 8.99
C CYS A 438 -0.12 14.87 7.44
N PRO A 439 1.01 14.42 6.86
CA PRO A 439 1.33 14.66 5.44
C PRO A 439 0.71 13.64 4.47
N TYR A 440 -0.33 12.93 4.89
CA TYR A 440 -0.92 11.78 4.20
C TYR A 440 -2.26 12.12 3.54
N PHE A 441 -2.69 11.28 2.59
CA PHE A 441 -4.10 11.24 2.16
C PHE A 441 -4.99 10.82 3.33
N ARG A 442 -6.21 11.33 3.40
CA ARG A 442 -7.14 11.02 4.49
C ARG A 442 -7.86 9.70 4.27
N THR A 443 -7.59 8.74 5.14
CA THR A 443 -8.09 7.37 5.08
C THR A 443 -8.71 6.97 6.41
N THR A 444 -9.44 5.84 6.43
CA THR A 444 -10.00 5.25 7.65
C THR A 444 -8.95 4.89 8.70
N GLU A 445 -7.67 4.75 8.31
CA GLU A 445 -6.57 4.43 9.21
C GLU A 445 -5.99 5.67 9.93
N ASN A 446 -6.00 6.86 9.31
CA ASN A 446 -5.31 8.05 9.83
C ASN A 446 -6.21 9.27 10.18
N TYR A 447 -7.52 9.21 9.94
CA TYR A 447 -8.41 10.36 10.18
C TYR A 447 -8.57 10.75 11.66
N LYS A 448 -8.48 9.77 12.59
CA LYS A 448 -8.54 9.98 14.05
C LYS A 448 -7.18 10.30 14.66
N TYR A 449 -6.16 9.51 14.31
CA TYR A 449 -4.82 9.66 14.84
C TYR A 449 -3.83 9.54 13.69
N CYS A 450 -2.92 10.50 13.58
CA CYS A 450 -1.94 10.53 12.51
C CYS A 450 -0.54 10.38 13.09
N THR A 451 -0.02 9.16 13.05
CA THR A 451 1.33 8.83 13.52
C THR A 451 2.34 9.17 12.44
N ILE A 452 3.39 9.92 12.79
CA ILE A 452 4.47 10.30 11.89
C ILE A 452 5.78 9.72 12.41
N LEU A 453 6.54 9.07 11.53
CA LEU A 453 7.84 8.45 11.83
C LEU A 453 8.93 9.10 10.98
N ARG A 454 10.00 9.62 11.59
CA ARG A 454 11.14 10.20 10.87
C ARG A 454 12.15 9.13 10.48
N HIS A 455 12.92 9.34 9.42
CA HIS A 455 14.00 8.41 9.03
C HIS A 455 15.06 8.25 10.12
N VAL A 456 15.31 9.29 10.91
CA VAL A 456 16.22 9.26 12.07
C VAL A 456 15.69 8.31 13.15
N ASP A 457 14.44 8.50 13.56
CA ASP A 457 13.80 7.74 14.64
C ASP A 457 13.69 6.25 14.25
N ALA A 458 13.23 5.96 13.03
CA ALA A 458 13.18 4.60 12.47
C ALA A 458 14.55 3.92 12.33
N THR A 459 15.63 4.69 12.28
CA THR A 459 17.00 4.16 12.28
C THR A 459 17.46 3.83 13.70
N VAL A 460 17.08 4.64 14.70
CA VAL A 460 17.31 4.33 16.11
C VAL A 460 16.54 3.05 16.51
N GLU A 461 15.25 2.96 16.18
CA GLU A 461 14.42 1.77 16.43
C GLU A 461 15.06 0.50 15.89
N LYS A 462 15.47 0.47 14.61
CA LYS A 462 16.16 -0.68 14.00
C LYS A 462 17.48 -1.02 14.69
N ILE A 463 18.23 -0.02 15.15
CA ILE A 463 19.47 -0.24 15.92
C ILE A 463 19.16 -0.84 17.29
N GLU A 464 18.06 -0.44 17.94
CA GLU A 464 17.61 -1.01 19.21
C GLU A 464 17.04 -2.43 19.06
N GLU A 465 16.25 -2.70 18.02
CA GLU A 465 15.82 -4.05 17.65
C GLU A 465 17.02 -4.97 17.39
N VAL A 466 18.06 -4.51 16.67
CA VAL A 466 19.27 -5.30 16.45
C VAL A 466 20.06 -5.51 17.75
N LYS A 467 20.12 -4.53 18.65
CA LYS A 467 20.72 -4.69 19.99
C LYS A 467 19.92 -5.67 20.87
N LEU A 468 18.58 -5.65 20.79
CA LEU A 468 17.69 -6.47 21.59
C LEU A 468 17.57 -7.90 21.05
N GLY A 469 17.57 -8.08 19.72
CA GLY A 469 17.67 -9.37 19.04
C GLY A 469 19.03 -10.04 19.26
N LYS A 470 20.12 -9.26 19.34
CA LYS A 470 21.44 -9.76 19.79
C LYS A 470 21.44 -10.18 21.27
N LYS A 471 20.55 -9.63 22.12
CA LYS A 471 20.19 -10.21 23.41
C LYS A 471 19.23 -11.39 23.22
N VAL A 472 19.67 -12.43 22.51
CA VAL A 472 18.99 -13.72 22.46
C VAL A 472 18.72 -14.18 23.89
N LYS A 473 17.46 -14.14 24.32
CA LYS A 473 17.04 -14.76 25.57
C LYS A 473 17.33 -16.26 25.44
N ARG A 474 18.45 -16.72 26.02
CA ARG A 474 18.70 -18.14 26.24
C ARG A 474 17.57 -18.66 27.11
N THR A 475 16.54 -19.21 26.47
CA THR A 475 15.39 -19.81 27.14
C THR A 475 15.91 -20.81 28.17
N GLN A 476 15.33 -20.82 29.36
CA GLN A 476 15.79 -21.66 30.48
C GLN A 476 15.94 -23.13 30.05
N ARG A 477 15.03 -23.59 29.17
CA ARG A 477 15.04 -24.89 28.47
C ARG A 477 16.36 -25.16 27.71
N THR A 478 16.90 -24.20 26.97
CA THR A 478 18.17 -24.34 26.22
C THR A 478 19.36 -24.51 27.16
N LEU A 479 19.31 -23.82 28.31
CA LEU A 479 20.34 -23.89 29.35
C LEU A 479 20.30 -25.24 30.10
N TYR A 480 19.11 -25.75 30.42
CA TYR A 480 18.93 -27.09 30.96
C TYR A 480 19.33 -28.19 29.96
N MET A 481 19.06 -28.02 28.66
CA MET A 481 19.48 -28.98 27.63
C MET A 481 21.01 -29.05 27.51
N THR A 482 21.75 -27.92 27.49
CA THR A 482 23.21 -27.98 27.48
C THR A 482 23.79 -28.56 28.79
N ALA A 483 23.19 -28.24 29.94
CA ALA A 483 23.60 -28.86 31.21
C ALA A 483 23.37 -30.38 31.23
N ALA A 484 22.22 -30.85 30.75
CA ALA A 484 21.89 -32.27 30.67
C ALA A 484 22.84 -33.05 29.73
N VAL A 485 23.22 -32.45 28.59
CA VAL A 485 24.22 -33.04 27.69
C VAL A 485 25.59 -33.16 28.36
N ILE A 486 26.05 -32.13 29.07
CA ILE A 486 27.33 -32.16 29.79
C ILE A 486 27.34 -33.26 30.87
N VAL A 487 26.27 -33.37 31.67
CA VAL A 487 26.12 -34.42 32.69
C VAL A 487 26.05 -35.81 32.06
N GLY A 488 25.33 -35.96 30.95
CA GLY A 488 25.24 -37.22 30.21
C GLY A 488 26.60 -37.69 29.66
N VAL A 489 27.38 -36.78 29.08
CA VAL A 489 28.74 -37.07 28.60
C VAL A 489 29.66 -37.46 29.77
N ALA A 490 29.62 -36.74 30.89
CA ALA A 490 30.42 -37.06 32.07
C ALA A 490 30.05 -38.43 32.70
N PHE A 491 28.77 -38.80 32.68
CA PHE A 491 28.32 -40.13 33.13
C PHE A 491 28.79 -41.25 32.18
N CYS A 492 28.76 -41.00 30.86
CA CYS A 492 29.28 -41.94 29.86
C CYS A 492 30.79 -42.15 29.99
N THR A 493 31.59 -41.08 30.15
CA THR A 493 33.05 -41.24 30.31
C THR A 493 33.40 -41.93 31.63
N ALA A 494 32.68 -41.64 32.72
CA ALA A 494 32.87 -42.34 34.00
C ALA A 494 32.52 -43.83 33.92
N THR A 495 31.40 -44.21 33.31
CA THR A 495 30.99 -45.62 33.17
C THR A 495 31.88 -46.41 32.19
N ILE A 496 32.36 -45.78 31.11
CA ILE A 496 33.38 -46.37 30.22
C ILE A 496 34.70 -46.55 30.99
N GLY A 497 35.15 -45.54 31.75
CA GLY A 497 36.36 -45.63 32.57
C GLY A 497 36.30 -46.78 33.59
N CYS A 498 35.18 -46.88 34.33
CA CYS A 498 34.97 -47.97 35.30
C CYS A 498 34.90 -49.36 34.64
N THR A 499 34.29 -49.49 33.46
CA THR A 499 34.23 -50.79 32.76
C THR A 499 35.58 -51.18 32.17
N VAL A 500 36.37 -50.24 31.63
CA VAL A 500 37.77 -50.49 31.23
C VAL A 500 38.60 -50.93 32.45
N PHE A 501 38.51 -50.23 33.58
CA PHE A 501 39.27 -50.57 34.79
C PHE A 501 38.87 -51.95 35.35
N TYR A 502 37.59 -52.30 35.31
CA TYR A 502 37.09 -53.63 35.69
C TYR A 502 37.60 -54.73 34.75
N LEU A 503 37.63 -54.50 33.44
CA LEU A 503 38.15 -55.45 32.46
C LEU A 503 39.66 -55.64 32.60
N MET A 504 40.43 -54.58 32.84
CA MET A 504 41.87 -54.68 33.11
C MET A 504 42.16 -55.42 34.42
N SER A 505 41.39 -55.14 35.48
CA SER A 505 41.46 -55.87 36.75
C SER A 505 41.22 -57.38 36.56
N LYS A 506 40.20 -57.76 35.76
CA LYS A 506 39.90 -59.16 35.45
C LYS A 506 40.99 -59.86 34.61
N HIS A 507 41.87 -59.11 33.94
CA HIS A 507 42.98 -59.66 33.15
C HIS A 507 44.33 -59.71 33.88
N GLN A 508 44.43 -59.25 35.14
CA GLN A 508 45.67 -59.40 35.93
C GLN A 508 45.78 -60.80 36.56
N THR A 509 46.24 -61.77 35.78
CA THR A 509 46.75 -63.04 36.32
C THR A 509 48.17 -62.85 36.86
N HIS A 510 48.32 -62.21 38.03
CA HIS A 510 49.40 -62.43 39.02
C HIS A 510 49.13 -61.56 40.27
N GLY A 511 49.21 -62.17 41.46
CA GLY A 511 49.09 -61.44 42.72
C GLY A 511 50.39 -60.71 43.07
N ARG A 512 50.31 -59.55 43.73
CA ARG A 512 51.50 -58.77 44.16
C ARG A 512 52.22 -59.37 45.40
N PHE A 513 51.84 -60.58 45.83
CA PHE A 513 52.26 -61.19 47.10
C PHE A 513 52.38 -62.72 47.01
N ASP A 514 53.03 -63.25 45.98
CA ASP A 514 53.53 -64.63 45.97
C ASP A 514 54.97 -64.67 46.51
N MET A 515 55.29 -65.66 47.36
CA MET A 515 56.54 -65.70 48.13
C MET A 515 57.69 -66.38 47.37
N MET A 516 58.93 -65.91 47.61
CA MET A 516 60.15 -66.52 47.09
C MET A 516 60.56 -67.76 47.91
N PRO A 517 61.02 -68.86 47.27
CA PRO A 517 61.74 -69.91 47.96
C PRO A 517 63.19 -69.47 48.29
N VAL A 518 63.79 -70.09 49.30
CA VAL A 518 65.14 -69.77 49.82
C VAL A 518 66.07 -70.97 49.66
N ALA A 519 67.25 -70.73 49.06
CA ALA A 519 68.50 -71.53 49.14
C ALA A 519 69.58 -70.81 48.28
N GLU A 520 70.88 -70.86 48.55
CA GLU A 520 71.65 -70.91 49.82
C GLU A 520 73.10 -70.45 49.51
N ASP A 521 73.93 -70.24 50.53
CA ASP A 521 75.42 -70.22 50.52
C ASP A 521 76.27 -69.28 49.61
N GLY A 522 77.12 -68.48 50.28
CA GLY A 522 78.50 -68.15 49.83
C GLY A 522 78.73 -66.91 48.93
N GLU A 523 79.84 -66.16 49.05
CA GLU A 523 80.91 -66.14 50.05
C GLU A 523 81.56 -64.73 50.19
N TYR A 524 82.14 -64.47 51.36
CA TYR A 524 83.01 -63.36 51.79
C TYR A 524 83.94 -62.69 50.73
N ASN A 525 83.85 -61.35 50.51
CA ASN A 525 84.89 -60.38 50.94
C ASN A 525 84.75 -58.89 50.48
N LYS A 526 85.37 -58.04 51.31
CA LYS A 526 85.66 -56.58 51.24
C LYS A 526 86.54 -56.13 50.04
N PRO A 527 86.80 -54.81 49.81
CA PRO A 527 85.92 -53.62 49.95
C PRO A 527 86.17 -52.51 48.86
N ARG A 528 85.57 -51.31 49.07
CA ARG A 528 86.13 -49.94 48.82
C ARG A 528 85.56 -49.12 47.65
N SER A 529 85.51 -47.81 47.92
CA SER A 529 85.40 -46.64 47.02
C SER A 529 84.02 -45.96 46.96
N TYR A 530 84.04 -44.67 47.30
CA TYR A 530 82.94 -43.72 47.13
C TYR A 530 82.94 -43.19 45.69
N THR A 531 81.77 -42.82 45.18
CA THR A 531 81.56 -41.51 44.52
C THR A 531 80.06 -41.18 44.55
N THR A 532 79.71 -40.01 45.07
CA THR A 532 78.35 -39.47 45.02
C THR A 532 78.43 -38.04 44.51
N ALA A 533 77.76 -37.73 43.40
CA ALA A 533 77.72 -36.41 42.78
C ALA A 533 76.26 -36.11 42.38
N THR A 534 75.47 -35.45 43.22
CA THR A 534 75.33 -33.98 43.40
C THR A 534 74.45 -33.31 42.36
N THR A 535 73.35 -32.75 42.86
CA THR A 535 72.52 -31.70 42.25
C THR A 535 73.31 -30.44 41.91
N LYS A 536 72.73 -29.57 41.07
CA LYS A 536 72.87 -28.10 41.20
C LYS A 536 71.75 -27.34 40.49
N GLU A 537 71.05 -26.51 41.24
CA GLU A 537 70.52 -25.23 40.75
C GLU A 537 71.66 -24.20 40.81
N VAL A 538 71.64 -23.19 39.93
CA VAL A 538 72.33 -21.90 40.13
C VAL A 538 71.49 -20.79 39.47
N THR A 539 71.32 -19.68 40.18
CA THR A 539 70.71 -18.40 39.75
C THR A 539 71.74 -17.44 39.17
N ASP A 540 71.33 -16.43 38.37
CA ASP A 540 71.39 -15.02 38.83
C ASP A 540 70.69 -14.01 37.88
N ARG A 541 70.84 -12.71 38.15
CA ARG A 541 70.07 -11.57 37.62
C ARG A 541 70.88 -10.48 36.87
N ASP A 542 70.10 -9.60 36.21
CA ASP A 542 70.28 -8.15 35.94
C ASP A 542 71.58 -7.61 35.31
N SER A 543 71.49 -7.04 34.10
CA SER A 543 71.77 -5.59 33.87
C SER A 543 71.31 -5.01 32.51
N GLU A 544 70.71 -3.82 32.60
CA GLU A 544 70.76 -2.63 31.72
C GLU A 544 70.40 -2.62 30.20
N GLN A 545 69.94 -1.43 29.79
CA GLN A 545 69.60 -0.93 28.43
C GLN A 545 70.82 -0.17 27.82
N PRO A 546 70.86 0.45 26.60
CA PRO A 546 69.72 0.98 25.81
C PRO A 546 69.85 1.12 24.24
N LEU A 547 68.84 1.80 23.65
CA LEU A 547 68.87 2.68 22.45
C LEU A 547 69.05 2.16 20.99
N ILE A 548 67.93 2.28 20.23
CA ILE A 548 67.76 3.13 19.01
C ILE A 548 68.41 2.79 17.63
N ASN A 549 67.57 2.85 16.57
CA ASN A 549 67.85 2.98 15.12
C ASN A 549 68.56 1.79 14.41
N ASN A 550 68.37 1.49 13.12
CA ASN A 550 67.57 2.02 11.97
C ASN A 550 67.42 0.86 10.93
N LEU A 551 66.77 0.86 9.75
CA LEU A 551 66.00 1.74 8.82
C LEU A 551 65.18 0.76 7.87
N SER A 552 64.45 1.03 6.78
CA SER A 552 63.96 2.20 6.01
C SER A 552 62.77 1.78 5.10
N GLY A 553 61.76 2.64 4.91
CA GLY A 553 60.83 2.66 3.74
C GLY A 553 59.80 1.51 3.58
N SER A 554 58.63 1.70 2.94
CA SER A 554 57.97 2.93 2.45
C SER A 554 56.45 2.71 2.38
N VAL A 555 55.68 3.80 2.35
CA VAL A 555 54.21 3.82 2.17
C VAL A 555 53.87 4.57 0.86
N LEU A 556 52.64 4.36 0.36
CA LEU A 556 51.87 5.11 -0.66
C LEU A 556 51.68 4.48 -2.05
N ASN A 557 50.39 4.40 -2.41
CA ASN A 557 49.73 4.68 -3.69
C ASN A 557 50.41 4.30 -5.02
N VAL A 558 49.73 3.40 -5.75
CA VAL A 558 49.34 3.68 -7.14
C VAL A 558 47.85 3.37 -7.29
N ALA A 559 47.13 4.26 -7.97
CA ALA A 559 45.78 4.03 -8.51
C ALA A 559 45.72 4.63 -9.92
N ALA A 560 44.72 4.20 -10.71
CA ALA A 560 44.43 4.62 -12.08
C ALA A 560 45.44 4.20 -13.18
N LEU A 561 44.98 3.25 -14.00
CA LEU A 561 45.25 2.93 -15.42
C LEU A 561 44.46 1.61 -15.64
N ILE A 562 43.59 1.44 -16.62
CA ILE A 562 43.55 1.97 -17.99
C ILE A 562 42.25 2.77 -18.25
N SER A 563 42.30 3.70 -19.21
CA SER A 563 41.15 4.36 -19.82
C SER A 563 41.31 4.39 -21.36
N ASP A 564 40.24 4.79 -22.05
CA ASP A 564 40.20 5.40 -23.40
C ASP A 564 40.56 4.53 -24.62
N ASN A 565 39.51 4.11 -25.33
CA ASN A 565 39.21 4.35 -26.77
C ASN A 565 38.07 3.41 -27.21
N GLU A 566 37.14 3.77 -28.11
CA GLU A 566 37.05 4.93 -29.01
C GLU A 566 35.58 5.41 -29.11
#